data_AF-A0A7Y7Q9H8-F1
#
_entry.id   AF-A0A7Y7Q9H8-F1
#
_cell.length_a   1.000
_cell.length_b   1.000
_cell.length_c   1.000
_cell.angle_alpha   90.00
_cell.angle_beta   90.00
_cell.angle_gamma   90.00
#
_symmetry.space_group_name_H-M   'P 1'
#
loop_
_entity.id
_entity.type
_entity.pdbx_description
1 polymer ?
#
loop_
_entity_poly.entity_id
_entity_poly.type
_entity_poly.pdbx_seq_one_letter_code
_entity_poly.pdbx_strand_id
1 'polypeptide(L)'
;MINTFTIIQTETIQLFHTAVDFLAHYLPVAKPYFIAIMKYLQPMFTALVPTYAGYYFLMRRLEKGKIVKELKDAYQDLIFYQELEAQHVMEHKKESGKSKKNTIRDRVRNEKGLYLTANNTPGDVKRKLEKVIALDLKINKE
;
A
#
# COMPACT_ATOMS: atom_id res chain seq x y z
N MET A 1 47.10 -30.59 42.84
CA MET A 1 46.58 -29.62 41.86
C MET A 1 45.07 -29.70 41.90
N ILE A 2 44.42 -28.75 42.58
CA ILE A 2 42.95 -28.66 42.57
C ILE A 2 42.56 -28.12 41.20
N ASN A 3 41.77 -28.89 40.47
CA ASN A 3 41.50 -28.65 39.06
C ASN A 3 40.57 -27.43 38.95
N THR A 4 41.11 -26.28 38.56
CA THR A 4 40.38 -25.00 38.42
C THR A 4 39.15 -25.13 37.53
N PHE A 5 39.17 -26.10 36.60
CA PHE A 5 38.05 -26.45 35.73
C PHE A 5 36.83 -27.02 36.48
N THR A 6 37.02 -27.84 37.52
CA THR A 6 35.91 -28.38 38.33
C THR A 6 35.24 -27.33 39.21
N ILE A 7 35.99 -26.31 39.67
CA ILE A 7 35.42 -25.22 40.49
C ILE A 7 34.51 -24.33 39.62
N ILE A 8 34.96 -23.95 38.42
CA ILE A 8 34.18 -23.12 37.47
C ILE A 8 32.89 -23.84 37.03
N GLN A 9 32.95 -25.16 36.78
CA GLN A 9 31.75 -25.93 36.46
C GLN A 9 30.76 -25.99 37.64
N THR A 10 31.24 -26.07 38.87
CA THR A 10 30.37 -26.18 40.05
C THR A 10 29.67 -24.84 40.36
N GLU A 11 30.37 -23.72 40.22
CA GLU A 11 29.81 -22.38 40.44
C GLU A 11 28.79 -21.98 39.37
N THR A 12 29.05 -22.32 38.10
CA THR A 12 28.11 -22.06 36.99
C THR A 12 26.83 -22.89 37.10
N ILE A 13 26.93 -24.15 37.53
CA ILE A 13 25.77 -25.00 37.81
C ILE A 13 24.97 -24.44 39.00
N GLN A 14 25.61 -23.99 40.08
CA GLN A 14 24.92 -23.39 41.22
C GLN A 14 24.20 -22.08 40.86
N LEU A 15 24.82 -21.21 40.06
CA LEU A 15 24.20 -19.98 39.55
C LEU A 15 22.99 -20.27 38.66
N PHE A 16 23.07 -21.32 37.83
CA PHE A 16 21.95 -21.74 36.98
C PHE A 16 20.79 -22.27 37.82
N HIS A 17 21.06 -23.10 38.83
CA HIS A 17 20.04 -23.59 39.75
C HIS A 17 19.38 -22.45 40.53
N THR A 18 20.14 -21.49 41.05
CA THR A 18 19.56 -20.33 41.75
C THR A 18 18.74 -19.43 40.83
N ALA A 19 19.15 -19.24 39.57
CA ALA A 19 18.36 -18.48 38.59
C ALA A 19 17.05 -19.19 38.21
N VAL A 20 17.10 -20.52 38.07
CA VAL A 20 15.91 -21.34 37.79
C VAL A 20 14.97 -21.37 38.99
N ASP A 21 15.48 -21.50 40.21
CA ASP A 21 14.67 -21.48 41.44
C ASP A 21 14.05 -20.09 41.68
N PHE A 22 14.78 -19.01 41.39
CA PHE A 22 14.25 -17.66 41.40
C PHE A 22 13.11 -17.52 40.37
N LEU A 23 13.34 -17.91 39.12
CA LEU A 23 12.29 -17.87 38.10
C LEU A 23 11.07 -18.74 38.48
N ALA A 24 11.29 -19.95 38.99
CA ALA A 24 10.24 -20.87 39.41
C ALA A 24 9.45 -20.35 40.62
N HIS A 25 10.07 -19.58 41.50
CA HIS A 25 9.42 -18.99 42.67
C HIS A 25 8.63 -17.72 42.31
N TYR A 26 9.16 -16.86 41.44
CA TYR A 26 8.55 -15.56 41.11
C TYR A 26 7.57 -15.60 39.92
N LEU A 27 7.70 -16.52 38.96
CA LEU A 27 6.71 -16.68 37.88
C LEU A 27 5.27 -16.96 38.38
N PRO A 28 5.03 -17.93 39.29
CA PRO A 28 3.68 -18.22 39.76
C PRO A 28 3.10 -17.08 40.58
N VAL A 29 3.95 -16.26 41.21
CA VAL A 29 3.54 -15.04 41.92
C VAL A 29 3.21 -13.90 40.95
N ALA A 30 3.98 -13.71 39.88
CA ALA A 30 3.76 -12.65 38.89
C ALA A 30 2.58 -12.92 37.93
N LYS A 31 2.32 -14.20 37.62
CA LYS A 31 1.26 -14.66 36.72
C LYS A 31 -0.15 -14.13 37.07
N PRO A 32 -0.64 -14.19 38.33
CA PRO A 32 -1.95 -13.64 38.69
C PRO A 32 -2.04 -12.12 38.54
N TYR A 33 -0.97 -11.37 38.82
CA TYR A 33 -0.95 -9.91 38.61
C TYR A 33 -1.01 -9.56 37.12
N PHE A 34 -0.26 -10.27 36.28
CA PHE A 34 -0.32 -10.11 34.84
C PHE A 34 -1.72 -10.41 34.28
N ILE A 35 -2.34 -11.50 34.73
CA ILE A 35 -3.71 -11.87 34.35
C ILE A 35 -4.72 -10.79 34.81
N ALA A 36 -4.56 -10.23 36.01
CA ALA A 36 -5.42 -9.18 36.52
C ALA A 36 -5.30 -7.87 35.70
N ILE A 37 -4.08 -7.46 35.35
CA ILE A 37 -3.83 -6.31 34.48
C ILE A 37 -4.44 -6.53 33.10
N MET A 38 -4.25 -7.71 32.51
CA MET A 38 -4.82 -8.06 31.21
C MET A 38 -6.35 -8.11 31.23
N LYS A 39 -6.98 -8.60 32.31
CA LYS A 39 -8.43 -8.55 32.49
C LYS A 39 -8.96 -7.12 32.58
N TYR A 40 -8.20 -6.20 33.18
CA TYR A 40 -8.57 -4.79 33.27
C TYR A 40 -8.42 -4.05 31.93
N LEU A 41 -7.45 -4.46 31.11
CA LEU A 41 -7.20 -3.92 29.77
C LEU A 41 -8.09 -4.54 28.68
N GLN A 42 -8.62 -5.74 28.91
CA GLN A 42 -9.47 -6.46 27.96
C GLN A 42 -10.65 -5.61 27.44
N PRO A 43 -11.41 -4.85 28.27
CA PRO A 43 -12.48 -3.97 27.80
C PRO A 43 -11.97 -2.86 26.87
N MET A 44 -10.77 -2.33 27.15
CA MET A 44 -10.17 -1.28 26.32
C MET A 44 -9.81 -1.83 24.94
N PHE A 45 -9.20 -3.03 24.87
CA PHE A 45 -8.88 -3.67 23.60
C PHE A 45 -10.13 -4.09 22.81
N THR A 46 -11.19 -4.56 23.49
CA THR A 46 -12.45 -4.91 22.80
C THR A 46 -13.14 -3.72 22.14
N ALA A 47 -12.94 -2.50 22.66
CA ALA A 47 -13.43 -1.28 22.02
C ALA A 47 -12.46 -0.74 20.96
N LEU A 48 -11.15 -0.77 21.24
CA LEU A 48 -10.12 -0.24 20.35
C LEU A 48 -10.00 -1.00 19.03
N VAL A 49 -10.07 -2.34 19.06
CA VAL A 49 -9.84 -3.16 17.86
C VAL A 49 -10.92 -2.89 16.79
N PRO A 50 -12.23 -2.93 17.09
CA PRO A 50 -13.27 -2.58 16.12
C PRO A 50 -13.20 -1.12 15.65
N THR A 51 -12.92 -0.17 16.54
CA THR A 51 -12.83 1.25 16.19
C THR A 51 -11.66 1.52 15.24
N TYR A 52 -10.49 0.95 15.52
CA TYR A 52 -9.32 1.08 14.65
C TYR A 52 -9.53 0.37 13.31
N ALA A 53 -10.09 -0.85 13.32
CA ALA A 53 -10.43 -1.55 12.10
C ALA A 53 -11.42 -0.74 11.26
N GLY A 54 -12.50 -0.23 11.86
CA GLY A 54 -13.49 0.61 11.20
C GLY A 54 -12.88 1.87 10.59
N TYR A 55 -12.03 2.58 11.34
CA TYR A 55 -11.30 3.76 10.84
C TYR A 55 -10.41 3.43 9.65
N TYR A 56 -9.63 2.34 9.72
CA TYR A 56 -8.76 1.89 8.64
C TYR A 56 -9.55 1.53 7.36
N PHE A 57 -10.67 0.82 7.50
CA PHE A 57 -11.55 0.51 6.37
C PHE A 57 -12.19 1.77 5.78
N LEU A 58 -12.61 2.72 6.61
CA LEU A 58 -13.20 3.99 6.17
C LEU A 58 -12.19 4.82 5.37
N MET A 59 -10.98 5.01 5.89
CA MET A 59 -9.91 5.74 5.21
C MET A 59 -9.55 5.09 3.87
N ARG A 60 -9.40 3.76 3.87
CA ARG A 60 -9.11 3.01 2.64
C ARG A 60 -10.22 3.13 1.59
N ARG A 61 -11.49 3.24 2.02
CA ARG A 61 -12.62 3.47 1.11
C ARG A 61 -12.62 4.89 0.54
N LEU A 62 -12.32 5.90 1.36
CA LEU A 62 -12.22 7.29 0.92
C LEU A 62 -11.08 7.48 -0.09
N GLU A 63 -9.90 6.90 0.17
CA GLU A 63 -8.76 6.92 -0.75
C GLU A 63 -9.10 6.26 -2.09
N LYS A 64 -9.78 5.11 -2.06
CA LYS A 64 -10.25 4.44 -3.30
C LYS A 64 -11.18 5.32 -4.10
N GLY A 65 -12.15 5.97 -3.47
CA GLY A 65 -13.07 6.89 -4.15
C GLY A 65 -12.35 8.06 -4.83
N LYS A 66 -11.36 8.63 -4.15
CA LYS A 66 -10.50 9.69 -4.70
C LYS A 66 -9.71 9.18 -5.92
N ILE A 67 -9.07 8.02 -5.82
CA ILE A 67 -8.30 7.41 -6.92
C ILE A 67 -9.18 7.13 -8.14
N VAL A 68 -10.40 6.61 -7.94
CA VAL A 68 -11.35 6.36 -9.04
C VAL A 68 -11.74 7.67 -9.73
N LYS A 69 -11.95 8.73 -8.96
CA LYS A 69 -12.24 10.06 -9.51
C LYS A 69 -11.06 10.59 -10.33
N GLU A 70 -9.84 10.58 -9.78
CA GLU A 70 -8.63 11.01 -10.48
C GLU A 70 -8.39 10.23 -11.78
N LEU A 71 -8.64 8.92 -11.78
CA LEU A 71 -8.58 8.08 -12.98
C LEU A 71 -9.62 8.47 -14.03
N LYS A 72 -10.84 8.83 -13.60
CA LYS A 72 -11.89 9.29 -14.51
C LYS A 72 -11.56 10.64 -15.13
N ASP A 73 -11.05 11.56 -14.33
CA ASP A 73 -10.64 12.89 -14.78
C ASP A 73 -9.46 12.76 -15.77
N ALA A 74 -8.43 11.97 -15.43
CA ALA A 74 -7.30 11.69 -16.33
C ALA A 74 -7.73 11.01 -17.63
N TYR A 75 -8.75 10.14 -17.59
CA TYR A 75 -9.32 9.54 -18.79
C TYR A 75 -10.00 10.57 -19.69
N GLN A 76 -10.76 11.51 -19.12
CA GLN A 76 -11.37 12.60 -19.88
C GLN A 76 -10.32 13.52 -20.50
N ASP A 77 -9.27 13.87 -19.75
CA ASP A 77 -8.16 14.68 -20.25
C ASP A 77 -7.46 14.01 -21.42
N LEU A 78 -7.22 12.70 -21.35
CA LEU A 78 -6.62 11.95 -22.46
C LEU A 78 -7.47 11.99 -23.73
N ILE A 79 -8.80 11.85 -23.60
CA ILE A 79 -9.71 11.97 -24.75
C ILE A 79 -9.64 13.38 -25.32
N PHE A 80 -9.70 14.40 -24.46
CA PHE A 80 -9.65 15.79 -24.87
C PHE A 80 -8.37 16.10 -25.63
N TYR A 81 -7.20 15.72 -25.11
CA TYR A 81 -5.92 15.96 -25.78
C TYR A 81 -5.80 15.21 -27.10
N GLN A 82 -6.36 14.00 -27.20
CA GLN A 82 -6.35 13.26 -28.45
C GLN A 82 -7.21 13.93 -29.52
N GLU A 83 -8.39 14.44 -29.17
CA GLU A 83 -9.27 15.15 -30.08
C GLU A 83 -8.67 16.51 -30.48
N LEU A 84 -8.12 17.26 -29.51
CA LEU A 84 -7.40 18.50 -29.74
C LEU A 84 -6.24 18.30 -30.73
N GLU A 85 -5.44 17.24 -30.54
CA GLU A 85 -4.34 16.92 -31.45
C GLU A 85 -4.87 16.57 -32.84
N ALA A 86 -5.97 15.80 -32.94
CA ALA A 86 -6.59 15.47 -34.23
C ALA A 86 -7.03 16.72 -34.98
N GLN A 87 -7.74 17.63 -34.31
CA GLN A 87 -8.20 18.90 -34.89
C GLN A 87 -7.01 19.80 -35.28
N HIS A 88 -6.03 19.96 -34.40
CA HIS A 88 -4.84 20.75 -34.68
C HIS A 88 -4.07 20.24 -35.91
N VAL A 89 -3.92 18.91 -36.04
CA VAL A 89 -3.27 18.31 -37.21
C VAL A 89 -4.11 18.52 -38.48
N MET A 90 -5.44 18.46 -38.40
CA MET A 90 -6.29 18.75 -39.55
C MET A 90 -6.18 20.21 -39.99
N GLU A 91 -6.23 21.15 -39.06
CA GLU A 91 -6.11 22.58 -39.35
C GLU A 91 -4.74 22.91 -39.95
N HIS A 92 -3.65 22.45 -39.32
CA HIS A 92 -2.30 22.63 -39.86
C HIS A 92 -2.16 21.99 -41.25
N LYS A 93 -2.80 20.85 -41.51
CA LYS A 93 -2.78 20.22 -42.85
C LYS A 93 -3.57 21.03 -43.87
N LYS A 94 -4.68 21.67 -43.48
CA LYS A 94 -5.43 22.59 -44.34
C LYS A 94 -4.58 23.82 -44.73
N GLU A 95 -3.81 24.36 -43.79
CA GLU A 95 -2.97 25.55 -44.05
C GLU A 95 -1.68 25.23 -44.80
N SER A 96 -0.97 24.18 -44.42
CA SER A 96 0.38 23.87 -44.93
C SER A 96 0.43 22.76 -45.98
N GLY A 97 -0.69 22.10 -46.25
CA GLY A 97 -0.81 20.96 -47.17
C GLY A 97 -0.17 19.64 -46.66
N LYS A 98 0.54 19.66 -45.52
CA LYS A 98 1.26 18.49 -44.98
C LYS A 98 1.10 18.35 -43.47
N SER A 99 1.11 17.11 -42.97
CA SER A 99 1.19 16.84 -41.53
C SER A 99 2.64 16.60 -41.12
N LYS A 100 3.07 17.23 -40.02
CA LYS A 100 4.40 17.05 -39.40
C LYS A 100 4.36 16.14 -38.16
N LYS A 101 3.24 15.43 -37.93
CA LYS A 101 3.01 14.66 -36.69
C LYS A 101 4.12 13.66 -36.39
N ASN A 102 4.58 12.90 -37.38
CA ASN A 102 5.66 11.92 -37.19
C ASN A 102 6.99 12.61 -36.87
N THR A 103 7.34 13.68 -37.59
CA THR A 103 8.55 14.46 -37.33
C THR A 103 8.56 15.06 -35.92
N ILE A 104 7.43 15.58 -35.46
CA ILE A 104 7.29 16.11 -34.10
C ILE A 104 7.41 14.99 -33.07
N ARG A 105 6.79 13.82 -33.33
CA ARG A 105 6.91 12.66 -32.45
C ARG A 105 8.36 12.19 -32.30
N ASP A 106 9.09 12.09 -33.40
CA ASP A 106 10.50 11.69 -33.38
C ASP A 106 11.36 12.74 -32.68
N ARG A 107 11.05 14.03 -32.87
CA ARG A 107 11.68 15.12 -32.14
C ARG A 107 11.44 15.04 -30.64
N VAL A 108 10.20 14.82 -30.20
CA VAL A 108 9.87 14.65 -28.77
C VAL A 108 10.61 13.46 -28.17
N ARG A 109 10.71 12.35 -28.90
CA ARG A 109 11.46 11.17 -28.48
C ARG A 109 12.95 11.50 -28.30
N ASN A 110 13.56 12.17 -29.27
CA ASN A 110 15.00 12.40 -29.29
C ASN A 110 15.44 13.55 -28.37
N GLU A 111 14.66 14.64 -28.29
CA GLU A 111 15.01 15.83 -27.51
C GLU A 111 14.57 15.73 -26.05
N LYS A 112 13.39 15.14 -25.78
CA LYS A 112 12.83 15.05 -24.43
C LYS A 112 12.94 13.66 -23.80
N GLY A 113 13.37 12.65 -24.56
CA GLY A 113 13.45 11.27 -24.07
C GLY A 113 12.07 10.66 -23.73
N LEU A 114 10.98 11.24 -24.24
CA LEU A 114 9.62 10.78 -23.94
C LEU A 114 9.15 9.77 -24.99
N TYR A 115 8.76 8.58 -24.53
CA TYR A 115 8.31 7.48 -25.39
C TYR A 115 6.82 7.23 -25.24
N LEU A 116 6.12 7.20 -26.36
CA LEU A 116 4.73 6.75 -26.40
C LEU A 116 4.71 5.21 -26.36
N THR A 117 4.19 4.64 -25.28
CA THR A 117 4.09 3.18 -25.11
C THR A 117 2.93 2.56 -25.88
N ALA A 118 1.94 3.33 -26.32
CA ALA A 118 0.72 2.89 -26.99
C ALA A 118 -0.16 1.86 -26.23
N ASN A 119 0.26 1.43 -25.03
CA ASN A 119 -0.42 0.41 -24.22
C ASN A 119 -1.64 0.92 -23.44
N ASN A 120 -1.87 2.23 -23.44
CA ASN A 120 -2.97 2.89 -22.72
C ASN A 120 -3.75 3.77 -23.71
N THR A 121 -4.34 3.15 -24.73
CA THR A 121 -5.30 3.86 -25.59
C THR A 121 -6.54 4.25 -24.76
N PRO A 122 -7.30 5.28 -25.14
CA PRO A 122 -8.54 5.61 -24.43
C PRO A 122 -9.50 4.42 -24.32
N GLY A 123 -9.58 3.57 -25.35
CA GLY A 123 -10.38 2.35 -25.30
C GLY A 123 -9.92 1.37 -24.22
N ASP A 124 -8.62 1.18 -24.06
CA ASP A 124 -8.05 0.31 -23.02
C ASP A 124 -8.24 0.88 -21.62
N VAL A 125 -8.04 2.19 -21.47
CA VAL A 125 -8.26 2.90 -20.20
C VAL A 125 -9.73 2.84 -19.81
N LYS A 126 -10.66 3.03 -20.76
CA LYS A 126 -12.10 2.88 -20.52
C LYS A 126 -12.45 1.51 -19.98
N ARG A 127 -11.99 0.44 -20.64
CA ARG A 127 -12.25 -0.94 -20.21
C ARG A 127 -11.68 -1.23 -18.82
N LYS A 128 -10.49 -0.71 -18.50
CA LYS A 128 -9.89 -0.82 -17.17
C LYS A 128 -10.72 -0.04 -16.13
N LEU A 129 -11.16 1.17 -16.46
CA LEU A 129 -11.99 2.01 -15.58
C LEU A 129 -13.34 1.36 -15.30
N GLU A 130 -14.02 0.81 -16.32
CA GLU A 130 -15.28 0.08 -16.18
C GLU A 130 -15.13 -1.14 -15.27
N LYS A 131 -14.04 -1.90 -15.38
CA LYS A 131 -13.74 -3.02 -14.47
C LYS A 131 -13.55 -2.54 -13.04
N VAL A 132 -12.82 -1.45 -12.83
CA VAL A 132 -12.60 -0.88 -11.49
C VAL A 132 -13.92 -0.41 -10.87
N ILE A 133 -14.76 0.28 -11.64
CA ILE A 133 -16.08 0.73 -11.18
C ILE A 133 -17.00 -0.46 -10.88
N ALA A 134 -17.01 -1.48 -11.74
CA ALA A 134 -17.82 -2.68 -11.53
C ALA A 134 -17.37 -3.47 -10.29
N LEU A 135 -16.07 -3.54 -10.01
CA LEU A 135 -15.54 -4.14 -8.78
C LEU A 135 -15.93 -3.33 -7.54
N ASP A 136 -15.87 -1.99 -7.61
CA ASP A 136 -16.30 -1.11 -6.53
C ASP A 136 -17.80 -1.29 -6.21
N LEU A 137 -18.65 -1.35 -7.23
CA LEU A 137 -20.09 -1.58 -7.06
C LEU A 137 -20.41 -2.95 -6.45
N LYS A 138 -19.59 -3.98 -6.69
CA LYS A 138 -19.76 -5.31 -6.07
C LYS A 138 -19.38 -5.29 -4.60
N ILE A 139 -18.22 -4.71 -4.27
CA ILE A 139 -17.72 -4.60 -2.89
C ILE A 139 -18.66 -3.75 -2.02
N ASN A 140 -19.37 -2.78 -2.62
CA ASN A 140 -20.28 -1.89 -1.89
C ASN A 140 -21.72 -2.43 -1.77
N LYS A 141 -22.03 -3.59 -2.37
CA LYS A 141 -23.34 -4.26 -2.27
C LYS A 141 -23.35 -5.45 -1.31
N GLU A 142 -22.18 -5.94 -0.90
CA GLU A 142 -22.00 -6.90 0.21
C GLU A 142 -21.77 -6.16 1.52
#